data_AF-A0A4Q2ZVD5-F1
#
_entry.id   AF-A0A4Q2ZVD5-F1
#
_cell.length_a   1.000
_cell.length_b   1.000
_cell.length_c   1.000
_cell.angle_alpha   90.00
_cell.angle_beta   90.00
_cell.angle_gamma   90.00
#
_symmetry.space_group_name_H-M   'P 1'
#
loop_
_entity.id
_entity.type
_entity.pdbx_description
1 polymer ?
#
loop_
_entity_poly.entity_id
_entity_poly.type
_entity_poly.pdbx_seq_one_letter_code
_entity_poly.pdbx_strand_id
1 'polypeptide(L)'
;MPAVSSIFASLALILAVLIGPQTRAWTWGPSMMALGLSVAAALPVLWKKNRAQEDFGLIAFATLTVSWFAWRAWISPVAELGQADLMLLAGAVGSFVAMRAIAGNAPAERILVWSIALLLVANVAAIGKQVMDPTYSPLFRSRTVDFPSGFYAHYNEAANFLIAASLLVAAAAVFGKHRMSTRIIWGVIAITGL
;
A
#
# COMPACT_ATOMS: atom_id res chain seq x y z
N MET A 1 -10.12 -4.89 15.89
CA MET A 1 -10.39 -3.44 16.02
C MET A 1 -10.11 -2.77 14.68
N PRO A 2 -11.12 -2.50 13.83
CA PRO A 2 -10.91 -2.02 12.46
C PRO A 2 -10.06 -0.75 12.35
N ALA A 3 -10.31 0.25 13.19
CA ALA A 3 -9.55 1.50 13.18
C ALA A 3 -8.06 1.29 13.53
N VAL A 4 -7.76 0.43 14.51
CA VAL A 4 -6.38 0.10 14.90
C VAL A 4 -5.66 -0.63 13.76
N SER A 5 -6.33 -1.58 13.11
CA SER A 5 -5.80 -2.25 11.92
C SER A 5 -5.52 -1.25 10.81
N SER A 6 -6.41 -0.29 10.57
CA SER A 6 -6.23 0.78 9.58
C SER A 6 -5.04 1.69 9.89
N ILE A 7 -4.83 2.08 11.15
CA ILE A 7 -3.67 2.90 11.56
C ILE A 7 -2.37 2.15 11.28
N PHE A 8 -2.28 0.88 11.66
CA PHE A 8 -1.07 0.09 11.42
C PHE A 8 -0.86 -0.25 9.95
N ALA A 9 -1.93 -0.47 9.18
CA ALA A 9 -1.84 -0.65 7.73
C ALA A 9 -1.35 0.64 7.03
N SER A 10 -1.84 1.79 7.48
CA SER A 10 -1.41 3.10 7.00
C SER A 10 0.07 3.34 7.32
N LEU A 11 0.49 3.02 8.55
CA LEU A 11 1.89 3.09 8.94
C LEU A 11 2.76 2.15 8.10
N ALA A 12 2.31 0.91 7.86
CA ALA A 12 3.01 -0.05 7.02
C ALA A 12 3.21 0.50 5.60
N LEU A 13 2.17 1.10 5.01
CA LEU A 13 2.25 1.73 3.69
C LEU A 13 3.22 2.93 3.69
N ILE A 14 3.12 3.82 4.67
CA ILE A 14 4.03 4.98 4.79
C ILE A 14 5.48 4.50 4.85
N LEU A 15 5.79 3.52 5.72
CA LEU A 15 7.14 2.98 5.86
C LEU A 15 7.62 2.28 4.58
N ALA A 16 6.73 1.56 3.88
CA ALA A 16 7.05 0.88 2.63
C ALA A 16 7.40 1.89 1.52
N VAL A 17 6.67 3.00 1.41
CA VAL A 17 6.93 4.06 0.43
C VAL A 17 8.20 4.83 0.77
N LEU A 18 8.40 5.16 2.05
CA LEU A 18 9.49 6.03 2.50
C LEU A 18 10.84 5.33 2.57
N ILE A 19 10.85 4.06 2.99
CA ILE A 19 12.09 3.33 3.34
C ILE A 19 12.29 2.13 2.41
N GLY A 20 11.21 1.48 1.97
CA GLY A 20 11.22 0.32 1.08
C GLY A 20 11.85 0.50 -0.31
N PRO A 21 11.95 1.70 -0.93
CA PRO A 21 12.54 1.84 -2.26
C PRO A 21 14.04 1.51 -2.35
N GLN A 22 14.70 1.22 -1.22
CA GLN A 22 16.01 0.60 -1.26
C GLN A 22 15.88 -0.91 -1.52
N THR A 23 16.62 -1.44 -2.49
CA THR A 23 16.68 -2.86 -2.85
C THR A 23 17.27 -3.76 -1.75
N ARG A 24 17.41 -3.27 -0.52
CA ARG A 24 17.97 -4.02 0.61
C ARG A 24 16.85 -4.60 1.44
N ALA A 25 16.86 -5.90 1.69
CA ALA A 25 15.78 -6.59 2.42
C ALA A 25 15.45 -5.97 3.79
N TRP A 26 16.43 -5.41 4.51
CA TRP A 26 16.22 -4.86 5.85
C TRP A 26 15.39 -3.57 5.89
N THR A 27 15.30 -2.82 4.78
CA THR A 27 14.49 -1.60 4.72
C THR A 27 12.98 -1.88 4.75
N TRP A 28 12.59 -3.11 4.42
CA TRP A 28 11.19 -3.58 4.45
C TRP A 28 10.74 -4.07 5.83
N GLY A 29 11.68 -4.33 6.75
CA GLY A 29 11.39 -4.86 8.08
C GLY A 29 10.36 -4.02 8.86
N PRO A 30 10.54 -2.70 9.00
CA PRO A 30 9.60 -1.84 9.71
C PRO A 30 8.18 -1.86 9.11
N SER A 31 8.06 -1.83 7.77
CA SER A 31 6.75 -1.93 7.11
C SER A 31 6.08 -3.28 7.35
N MET A 32 6.85 -4.37 7.30
CA MET A 32 6.32 -5.72 7.54
C MET A 32 5.89 -5.92 9.00
N MET A 33 6.63 -5.36 9.97
CA MET A 33 6.23 -5.38 11.38
C MET A 33 4.93 -4.60 11.61
N ALA A 34 4.81 -3.40 11.04
CA ALA A 34 3.58 -2.61 11.11
C ALA A 34 2.40 -3.35 10.47
N LEU A 35 2.62 -4.02 9.33
CA LEU A 35 1.61 -4.85 8.70
C LEU A 35 1.22 -6.04 9.58
N GLY A 36 2.18 -6.70 10.23
CA GLY A 36 1.91 -7.77 11.20
C GLY A 36 1.03 -7.32 12.36
N LEU A 37 1.28 -6.13 12.91
CA LEU A 37 0.41 -5.52 13.94
C LEU A 37 -0.99 -5.20 13.40
N SER A 38 -1.08 -4.74 12.15
CA SER A 38 -2.37 -4.54 11.48
C SER A 38 -3.18 -5.83 11.37
N VAL A 39 -2.52 -6.92 10.96
CA VAL A 39 -3.12 -8.26 10.86
C VAL A 39 -3.56 -8.76 12.23
N ALA A 40 -2.71 -8.63 13.26
CA ALA A 40 -3.06 -9.01 14.63
C ALA A 40 -4.30 -8.27 15.13
N ALA A 41 -4.42 -6.96 14.83
CA ALA A 41 -5.60 -6.17 15.16
C ALA A 41 -6.85 -6.53 14.32
N ALA A 42 -6.66 -7.13 13.15
CA ALA A 42 -7.71 -7.59 12.23
C ALA A 42 -8.30 -8.98 12.60
N LEU A 43 -7.49 -9.89 13.16
CA LEU A 43 -7.88 -11.27 13.50
C LEU A 43 -9.19 -11.40 14.28
N PRO A 44 -9.47 -10.61 15.35
CA PRO A 44 -10.72 -10.73 16.09
C PRO A 44 -11.98 -10.40 15.26
N VAL A 45 -11.83 -9.61 14.19
CA VAL A 45 -12.91 -9.26 13.26
C VAL A 45 -13.12 -10.38 12.24
N LEU A 46 -12.06 -11.12 11.90
CA LEU A 46 -12.11 -12.28 11.02
C LEU A 46 -12.88 -13.46 11.63
N TRP A 47 -12.73 -13.69 12.93
CA TRP A 47 -13.36 -14.82 13.62
C TRP A 47 -14.85 -14.61 13.98
N LYS A 48 -15.45 -13.45 13.66
CA LYS A 48 -16.88 -13.22 13.93
C LYS A 48 -17.76 -13.99 12.94
N LYS A 49 -18.74 -14.73 13.48
CA LYS A 49 -19.64 -15.65 12.75
C LYS A 49 -20.58 -14.97 11.73
N ASN A 50 -20.94 -13.69 11.96
CA ASN A 50 -21.85 -12.91 11.10
C ASN A 50 -21.10 -11.98 10.15
N ARG A 51 -20.27 -12.55 9.27
CA ARG A 51 -19.60 -11.76 8.24
C ARG A 51 -20.49 -11.58 7.01
N ALA A 52 -20.37 -10.41 6.38
CA ALA A 52 -20.90 -10.22 5.03
C ALA A 52 -20.31 -11.30 4.12
N GLN A 53 -21.17 -11.95 3.33
CA GLN A 53 -20.72 -12.91 2.32
C GLN A 53 -19.70 -12.25 1.41
N GLU A 54 -18.62 -12.98 1.16
CA GLU A 54 -17.53 -12.51 0.33
C GLU A 54 -17.93 -12.55 -1.13
N ASP A 55 -17.43 -11.57 -1.89
CA ASP A 55 -17.46 -11.67 -3.34
C ASP A 55 -16.54 -12.83 -3.76
N PHE A 56 -17.11 -13.87 -4.37
CA PHE A 56 -16.38 -15.02 -4.88
C PHE A 56 -15.19 -14.60 -5.76
N GLY A 57 -15.35 -13.53 -6.54
CA GLY A 57 -14.28 -13.01 -7.39
C GLY A 57 -13.05 -12.56 -6.60
N LEU A 58 -13.27 -11.94 -5.43
CA LEU A 58 -12.18 -11.49 -4.57
C LEU A 58 -11.42 -12.67 -3.95
N ILE A 59 -12.13 -13.71 -3.50
CA ILE A 59 -11.50 -14.94 -2.98
C ILE A 59 -10.71 -15.64 -4.08
N ALA A 60 -11.30 -15.78 -5.27
CA ALA A 60 -10.64 -16.43 -6.40
C ALA A 60 -9.35 -15.69 -6.78
N PHE A 61 -9.39 -14.36 -6.88
CA PHE A 61 -8.22 -13.54 -7.17
C PHE A 61 -7.15 -13.62 -6.08
N ALA A 62 -7.55 -13.59 -4.80
CA ALA A 62 -6.63 -13.75 -3.68
C ALA A 62 -5.96 -15.14 -3.70
N THR A 63 -6.73 -16.19 -3.96
CA THR A 63 -6.23 -17.57 -4.08
C THR A 63 -5.22 -17.68 -5.21
N LEU A 64 -5.54 -17.16 -6.40
CA LEU A 64 -4.63 -17.16 -7.55
C LEU A 64 -3.32 -16.42 -7.23
N THR A 65 -3.41 -15.26 -6.59
CA THR A 65 -2.24 -14.46 -6.19
C THR A 65 -1.36 -15.24 -5.21
N VAL A 66 -1.97 -15.83 -4.18
CA VAL A 66 -1.27 -16.64 -3.17
C VAL A 66 -0.60 -17.85 -3.81
N SER A 67 -1.34 -18.61 -4.62
CA SER A 67 -0.83 -19.79 -5.31
C SER A 67 0.33 -19.46 -6.24
N TRP A 68 0.25 -18.34 -6.96
CA TRP A 68 1.32 -17.90 -7.85
C TRP A 68 2.63 -17.60 -7.11
N PHE A 69 2.58 -16.78 -6.04
CA PHE A 69 3.79 -16.46 -5.29
C PHE A 69 4.33 -17.66 -4.50
N ALA A 70 3.47 -18.50 -3.95
CA ALA A 70 3.89 -19.72 -3.26
C ALA A 70 4.58 -20.70 -4.23
N TRP A 71 4.02 -20.86 -5.43
CA TRP A 71 4.63 -21.66 -6.50
C TRP A 71 5.98 -21.09 -6.92
N ARG A 72 6.06 -19.77 -7.18
CA ARG A 72 7.31 -19.09 -7.58
C ARG A 72 8.41 -19.24 -6.53
N ALA A 73 8.06 -19.09 -5.26
CA ALA A 73 8.98 -19.30 -4.15
C ALA A 73 9.46 -20.75 -4.07
N TRP A 74 8.58 -21.73 -4.29
CA TRP A 74 8.88 -23.16 -4.20
C TRP A 74 9.86 -23.62 -5.28
N ILE A 75 9.71 -23.14 -6.52
CA ILE A 75 10.57 -23.54 -7.65
C ILE A 75 11.79 -22.64 -7.81
N SER A 76 12.03 -21.69 -6.90
CA SER A 76 13.10 -20.71 -7.05
C SER A 76 14.48 -21.39 -6.99
N PRO A 77 15.35 -21.21 -8.01
CA PRO A 77 16.70 -21.77 -8.00
C PRO A 77 17.65 -21.03 -7.05
N VAL A 78 17.25 -19.85 -6.56
CA VAL A 78 18.04 -18.98 -5.68
C VAL A 78 17.22 -18.70 -4.43
N ALA A 79 17.78 -19.01 -3.26
CA ALA A 79 17.08 -18.91 -1.98
C ALA A 79 16.65 -17.47 -1.68
N GLU A 80 17.49 -16.49 -1.99
CA GLU A 80 17.23 -15.06 -1.78
C GLU A 80 16.02 -14.58 -2.58
N LEU A 81 15.86 -15.06 -3.83
CA LEU A 81 14.70 -14.73 -4.65
C LEU A 81 13.43 -15.40 -4.11
N GLY A 82 13.53 -16.64 -3.64
CA GLY A 82 12.41 -17.33 -2.99
C GLY A 82 11.95 -16.63 -1.70
N GLN A 83 12.90 -16.11 -0.90
CA GLN A 83 12.59 -15.33 0.30
C GLN A 83 11.90 -14.00 -0.04
N ALA A 84 12.34 -13.31 -1.10
CA ALA A 84 11.66 -12.11 -1.59
C ALA A 84 10.21 -12.40 -2.00
N ASP A 85 9.96 -13.54 -2.65
CA ASP A 85 8.63 -13.98 -3.03
C ASP A 85 7.73 -14.27 -1.84
N LEU A 86 8.29 -14.94 -0.82
CA LEU A 86 7.58 -15.18 0.45
C LEU A 86 7.27 -13.87 1.18
N MET A 87 8.15 -12.87 1.11
CA MET A 87 7.91 -11.56 1.69
C MET A 87 6.80 -10.81 0.95
N LEU A 88 6.77 -10.87 -0.38
CA LEU A 88 5.67 -10.34 -1.20
C LEU A 88 4.36 -11.05 -0.90
N LEU A 89 4.38 -12.38 -0.78
CA LEU A 89 3.23 -13.18 -0.40
C LEU A 89 2.69 -12.77 0.98
N ALA A 90 3.57 -12.64 1.98
CA ALA A 90 3.20 -12.17 3.31
C ALA A 90 2.61 -10.76 3.28
N GLY A 91 3.17 -9.86 2.46
CA GLY A 91 2.65 -8.52 2.22
C GLY A 91 1.24 -8.54 1.61
N ALA A 92 1.03 -9.35 0.59
CA ALA A 92 -0.26 -9.50 -0.09
C ALA A 92 -1.34 -10.08 0.84
N VAL A 93 -1.04 -11.19 1.53
CA VAL A 93 -1.96 -11.84 2.47
C VAL A 93 -2.25 -10.92 3.66
N GLY A 94 -1.23 -10.27 4.22
CA GLY A 94 -1.39 -9.35 5.34
C GLY A 94 -2.26 -8.15 4.97
N SER A 95 -2.02 -7.56 3.79
CA SER A 95 -2.84 -6.46 3.27
C SER A 95 -4.28 -6.91 3.03
N PHE A 96 -4.48 -8.09 2.44
CA PHE A 96 -5.82 -8.67 2.23
C PHE A 96 -6.58 -8.82 3.55
N VAL A 97 -5.95 -9.42 4.56
CA VAL A 97 -6.54 -9.60 5.90
C VAL A 97 -6.90 -8.25 6.54
N ALA A 98 -5.99 -7.28 6.50
CA ALA A 98 -6.23 -5.94 7.03
C ALA A 98 -7.42 -5.26 6.31
N MET A 99 -7.42 -5.27 4.98
CA MET A 99 -8.51 -4.71 4.17
C MET A 99 -9.86 -5.33 4.52
N ARG A 100 -9.90 -6.65 4.75
CA ARG A 100 -11.13 -7.33 5.17
C ARG A 100 -11.65 -6.94 6.55
N ALA A 101 -10.78 -6.51 7.46
CA ALA A 101 -11.20 -5.99 8.75
C ALA A 101 -11.60 -4.51 8.70
N ILE A 102 -11.06 -3.76 7.75
CA ILE A 102 -11.33 -2.33 7.54
C ILE A 102 -12.64 -2.15 6.76
N ALA A 103 -12.90 -2.99 5.77
CA ALA A 103 -14.08 -2.89 4.90
C ALA A 103 -15.39 -2.89 5.69
N GLY A 104 -16.30 -1.98 5.34
CA GLY A 104 -17.57 -1.77 6.02
C GLY A 104 -17.48 -0.95 7.30
N ASN A 105 -16.28 -0.53 7.72
CA ASN A 105 -16.08 0.35 8.87
C ASN A 105 -15.65 1.76 8.41
N ALA A 106 -16.61 2.67 8.31
CA ALA A 106 -16.41 4.03 7.78
C ALA A 106 -15.22 4.81 8.39
N PRO A 107 -14.97 4.81 9.72
CA PRO A 107 -13.81 5.53 10.24
C PRO A 107 -12.49 4.85 9.87
N ALA A 108 -12.43 3.51 9.87
CA ALA A 108 -11.23 2.78 9.47
C ALA A 108 -10.91 2.97 7.97
N GLU A 109 -11.92 2.89 7.10
CA GLU A 109 -11.77 3.18 5.67
C GLU A 109 -11.26 4.60 5.44
N ARG A 110 -11.85 5.57 6.15
CA ARG A 110 -11.45 6.98 6.05
C ARG A 110 -9.98 7.18 6.43
N ILE A 111 -9.51 6.56 7.52
CA ILE A 111 -8.10 6.66 7.94
C ILE A 111 -7.18 6.15 6.83
N LEU A 112 -7.48 4.98 6.25
CA LEU A 112 -6.66 4.36 5.23
C LEU A 112 -6.63 5.20 3.94
N VAL A 113 -7.80 5.61 3.44
CA VAL A 113 -7.90 6.39 2.20
C VAL A 113 -7.21 7.75 2.35
N TRP A 114 -7.37 8.43 3.48
CA TRP A 114 -6.63 9.67 3.73
C TRP A 114 -5.12 9.44 3.77
N SER A 115 -4.66 8.33 4.35
CA SER A 115 -3.24 8.00 4.39
C SER A 115 -2.68 7.77 2.98
N ILE A 116 -3.41 7.04 2.13
CA ILE A 116 -3.03 6.85 0.71
C ILE A 116 -3.04 8.19 -0.03
N ALA A 117 -4.09 9.00 0.14
CA ALA A 117 -4.22 10.30 -0.52
C ALA A 117 -3.10 11.27 -0.12
N LEU A 118 -2.77 11.35 1.17
CA LEU A 118 -1.69 12.20 1.66
C LEU A 118 -0.31 11.71 1.19
N LEU A 119 -0.09 10.40 1.16
CA LEU A 119 1.14 9.82 0.59
C LEU A 119 1.26 10.13 -0.90
N LEU A 120 0.17 10.05 -1.66
CA LEU A 120 0.14 10.41 -3.07
C LEU A 120 0.57 11.87 -3.27
N VAL A 121 -0.06 12.81 -2.54
CA VAL A 121 0.30 14.24 -2.59
C VAL A 121 1.76 14.46 -2.20
N ALA A 122 2.22 13.81 -1.13
CA ALA A 122 3.60 13.91 -0.69
C ALA A 122 4.59 13.39 -1.75
N ASN A 123 4.24 12.32 -2.46
CA ASN A 123 5.06 11.77 -3.53
C ASN A 123 5.12 12.70 -4.74
N VAL A 124 3.98 13.29 -5.13
CA VAL A 124 3.92 14.31 -6.20
C VAL A 124 4.72 15.55 -5.82
N ALA A 125 4.65 16.01 -4.57
CA ALA A 125 5.46 17.11 -4.08
C ALA A 125 6.97 16.79 -4.13
N ALA A 126 7.35 15.56 -3.78
CA ALA A 126 8.74 15.11 -3.89
C ALA A 126 9.22 15.07 -5.36
N ILE A 127 8.36 14.64 -6.29
CA ILE A 127 8.62 14.70 -7.74
C ILE A 127 8.79 16.15 -8.20
N GLY A 128 7.88 17.06 -7.81
CA GLY A 128 7.98 18.47 -8.16
C GLY A 128 9.28 19.11 -7.66
N LYS A 129 9.73 18.76 -6.44
CA LYS A 129 11.02 19.21 -5.93
C LYS A 129 12.20 18.59 -6.69
N GLN A 130 12.10 17.33 -7.12
CA GLN A 130 13.13 16.69 -7.95
C GLN A 130 13.27 17.29 -9.35
N VAL A 131 12.21 17.90 -9.89
CA VAL A 131 12.30 18.67 -11.14
C VAL A 131 13.17 19.93 -10.95
N MET A 132 13.13 20.55 -9.77
CA MET A 132 13.94 21.74 -9.45
C MET A 132 15.35 21.38 -8.97
N ASP A 133 15.48 20.30 -8.21
CA ASP A 133 16.73 19.75 -7.67
C ASP A 133 16.74 18.22 -7.87
N PRO A 134 17.34 17.72 -8.97
CA PRO A 134 17.35 16.30 -9.28
C PRO A 134 18.06 15.41 -8.25
N THR A 135 18.87 15.99 -7.36
CA THR A 135 19.56 15.26 -6.29
C THR A 135 18.70 15.07 -5.05
N TYR A 136 17.56 15.76 -4.97
CA TYR A 136 16.68 15.74 -3.81
C TYR A 136 16.16 14.33 -3.53
N SER A 137 16.45 13.85 -2.32
CA SER A 137 15.83 12.69 -1.72
C SER A 137 15.22 13.10 -0.36
N PRO A 138 13.95 12.73 -0.08
CA PRO A 138 13.29 13.14 1.16
C PRO A 138 13.92 12.59 2.44
N LEU A 139 14.48 11.38 2.37
CA LEU A 139 15.00 10.63 3.53
C LEU A 139 16.48 10.30 3.43
N PHE A 140 17.02 10.19 2.21
CA PHE A 140 18.40 9.80 1.98
C PHE A 140 19.25 11.01 1.61
N ARG A 141 20.57 10.88 1.77
CA ARG A 141 21.52 11.98 1.50
C ARG A 141 21.46 12.44 0.05
N SER A 142 21.31 11.50 -0.88
CA SER A 142 21.24 11.77 -2.31
C SER A 142 20.62 10.58 -3.03
N ARG A 143 20.10 10.81 -4.24
CA ARG A 143 19.66 9.78 -5.19
C ARG A 143 20.50 9.84 -6.46
N THR A 144 20.43 8.80 -7.29
CA THR A 144 20.95 8.91 -8.67
C THR A 144 20.10 9.92 -9.44
N VAL A 145 20.79 10.75 -10.22
CA VAL A 145 20.19 11.83 -11.01
C VAL A 145 19.71 11.25 -12.33
N ASP A 146 18.52 10.64 -12.27
CA ASP A 146 17.77 10.13 -13.42
C ASP A 146 16.41 10.85 -13.47
N PHE A 147 15.39 10.20 -14.03
CA PHE A 147 14.02 10.71 -14.02
C PHE A 147 13.47 10.92 -12.59
N PRO A 148 12.67 11.97 -12.35
CA PRO A 148 11.96 12.16 -11.08
C PRO A 148 11.14 10.93 -10.69
N SER A 149 11.20 10.56 -9.42
CA SER A 149 10.59 9.32 -8.91
C SER A 149 10.06 9.45 -7.48
N GLY A 150 10.00 10.68 -6.95
CA GLY A 150 9.43 10.99 -5.66
C GLY A 150 10.20 10.31 -4.54
N PHE A 151 9.49 9.55 -3.70
CA PHE A 151 10.11 8.74 -2.64
C PHE A 151 10.87 7.53 -3.18
N TYR A 152 10.55 7.10 -4.41
CA TYR A 152 11.19 5.96 -5.03
C TYR A 152 12.53 6.33 -5.65
N ALA A 153 13.48 5.40 -5.67
CA ALA A 153 14.76 5.58 -6.35
C ALA A 153 14.69 5.24 -7.85
N HIS A 154 13.54 4.78 -8.34
CA HIS A 154 13.33 4.32 -9.71
C HIS A 154 11.97 4.79 -10.25
N TYR A 155 11.95 5.32 -11.47
CA TYR A 155 10.75 5.92 -12.07
C TYR A 155 9.61 4.91 -12.30
N ASN A 156 9.91 3.67 -12.72
CA ASN A 156 8.90 2.62 -12.86
C ASN A 156 8.14 2.35 -11.55
N GLU A 157 8.85 2.29 -10.42
CA GLU A 157 8.20 2.05 -9.12
C GLU A 157 7.37 3.25 -8.67
N ALA A 158 7.85 4.46 -8.96
CA ALA A 158 7.09 5.68 -8.74
C ALA A 158 5.79 5.68 -9.56
N ALA A 159 5.86 5.35 -10.85
CA ALA A 159 4.70 5.28 -11.73
C ALA A 159 3.68 4.24 -11.26
N ASN A 160 4.15 3.03 -10.89
CA ASN A 160 3.30 1.97 -10.34
C ASN A 160 2.56 2.45 -9.09
N PHE A 161 3.26 3.11 -8.16
CA PHE A 161 2.65 3.68 -6.97
C PHE A 161 1.64 4.78 -7.29
N LEU A 162 2.00 5.73 -8.16
CA LEU A 162 1.12 6.84 -8.54
C LEU A 162 -0.19 6.33 -9.16
N ILE A 163 -0.12 5.38 -10.09
CA ILE A 163 -1.31 4.78 -10.71
C ILE A 163 -2.14 4.05 -9.66
N ALA A 164 -1.54 3.17 -8.86
CA ALA A 164 -2.26 2.38 -7.87
C ALA A 164 -2.94 3.28 -6.81
N ALA A 165 -2.20 4.24 -6.25
CA ALA A 165 -2.73 5.18 -5.26
C ALA A 165 -3.84 6.06 -5.86
N SER A 166 -3.66 6.57 -7.08
CA SER A 166 -4.67 7.39 -7.76
C SER A 166 -5.95 6.61 -8.01
N LEU A 167 -5.86 5.37 -8.51
CA LEU A 167 -7.02 4.52 -8.74
C LEU A 167 -7.75 4.18 -7.44
N LEU A 168 -7.02 3.88 -6.35
CA LEU A 168 -7.63 3.58 -5.05
C LEU A 168 -8.35 4.80 -4.46
N VAL A 169 -7.73 5.98 -4.53
CA VAL A 169 -8.32 7.23 -4.04
C VAL A 169 -9.51 7.64 -4.92
N ALA A 170 -9.42 7.50 -6.24
CA ALA A 170 -10.53 7.73 -7.18
C ALA A 170 -11.69 6.78 -6.91
N ALA A 171 -11.43 5.49 -6.70
CA ALA A 171 -12.47 4.52 -6.36
C ALA A 171 -13.18 4.90 -5.05
N ALA A 172 -12.44 5.35 -4.02
CA ALA A 172 -13.03 5.85 -2.78
C ALA A 172 -13.84 7.14 -2.99
N ALA A 173 -13.42 8.01 -3.91
CA ALA A 173 -14.16 9.22 -4.29
C ALA A 173 -15.46 8.90 -5.05
N VAL A 174 -15.47 7.89 -5.92
CA VAL A 174 -16.63 7.55 -6.77
C VAL A 174 -17.61 6.61 -6.07
N PHE A 175 -17.11 5.58 -5.40
CA PHE A 175 -17.93 4.50 -4.82
C PHE A 175 -18.05 4.55 -3.30
N GLY A 176 -17.25 5.39 -2.61
CA GLY A 176 -17.24 5.47 -1.16
C GLY A 176 -18.49 6.13 -0.57
N LYS A 177 -18.93 5.63 0.59
CA LYS A 177 -20.10 6.14 1.33
C LYS A 177 -19.76 7.33 2.26
N HIS A 178 -18.87 8.21 1.80
CA HIS A 178 -18.40 9.36 2.58
C HIS A 178 -19.11 10.66 2.21
N ARG A 179 -18.94 11.71 3.01
CA ARG A 179 -19.48 13.04 2.72
C ARG A 179 -18.99 13.53 1.35
N MET A 180 -19.87 14.22 0.62
CA MET A 180 -19.58 14.73 -0.72
C MET A 180 -18.31 15.58 -0.77
N SER A 181 -18.10 16.46 0.22
CA SER A 181 -16.89 17.28 0.30
C SER A 181 -15.60 16.44 0.36
N THR A 182 -15.57 15.40 1.20
CA THR A 182 -14.43 14.48 1.28
C THR A 182 -14.19 13.78 -0.05
N ARG A 183 -15.27 13.34 -0.71
CA ARG A 183 -15.19 12.65 -2.00
C ARG A 183 -14.65 13.56 -3.10
N ILE A 184 -15.08 14.83 -3.14
CA ILE A 184 -14.55 15.83 -4.07
C ILE A 184 -13.04 16.03 -3.83
N ILE A 185 -12.61 16.21 -2.58
CA ILE A 185 -11.19 16.40 -2.26
C ILE A 185 -10.36 15.20 -2.71
N TRP A 186 -10.82 13.98 -2.43
CA TRP A 186 -10.15 12.77 -2.90
C TRP A 186 -10.14 12.67 -4.42
N GLY A 187 -11.22 13.03 -5.11
CA GLY A 187 -11.26 13.07 -6.57
C GLY A 187 -10.20 14.01 -7.16
N VAL A 188 -10.04 15.21 -6.58
CA VAL A 188 -9.00 16.16 -7.00
C VAL A 188 -7.60 15.60 -6.73
N ILE A 189 -7.37 15.00 -5.55
CA ILE A 189 -6.07 14.40 -5.21
C ILE A 189 -5.74 13.24 -6.16
N ALA A 190 -6.71 12.40 -6.51
CA ALA A 190 -6.50 11.25 -7.39
C ALA A 190 -6.01 11.66 -8.80
N ILE A 191 -6.42 12.83 -9.29
CA ILE A 191 -5.96 13.34 -10.59
C ILE A 191 -4.45 13.69 -10.55
N THR A 192 -3.90 14.04 -9.38
CA THR A 192 -2.50 14.50 -9.29
C THR A 192 -1.46 13.40 -9.56
N GLY A 193 -1.84 12.13 -9.49
CA GLY A 193 -0.96 11.00 -9.81
C GLY A 193 -1.19 10.37 -11.17
N LEU A 194 -2.05 10.95 -12.01
CA LEU A 194 -2.29 10.53 -13.40
C LEU A 194 -1.64 11.54 -14.35
#